data_AF-A0A285B2L5-F1
#
_entry.id   AF-A0A285B2L5-F1
#
_cell.length_a   1.000
_cell.length_b   1.000
_cell.length_c   1.000
_cell.angle_alpha   90.00
_cell.angle_beta   90.00
_cell.angle_gamma   90.00
#
_symmetry.space_group_name_H-M   'P 1'
#
loop_
_entity.id
_entity.type
_entity.pdbx_description
1 polymer ?
#
loop_
_entity_poly.entity_id
_entity_poly.type
_entity_poly.pdbx_seq_one_letter_code
_entity_poly.pdbx_strand_id
1 'polypeptide(L)'
;MTYQQAGRVAVLKRILGWVVFIPAVISTLISVLKFMYEHSEKKPGIDAVMMDFAHVMIEMMRFNTPFLNFFWYNSPLPDFKHGMNIGFWIIYILVFVGMALQASGARMGRQAKFLREGVEDQLILEQAKGAEGLTREQISERVVVPRHTILVQYFPLYVLPVVIIVLGYFFFSLLGFL
;
A
#
# COMPACT_ATOMS: atom_id res chain seq x y z
N MET A 1 -3.01 -8.74 -24.60
CA MET A 1 -2.95 -9.68 -23.46
C MET A 1 -4.15 -10.57 -23.56
N THR A 2 -3.98 -11.90 -23.59
CA THR A 2 -5.13 -12.79 -23.46
C THR A 2 -5.69 -12.71 -22.04
N TYR A 3 -6.95 -13.05 -21.89
CA TYR A 3 -7.65 -13.07 -20.61
C TYR A 3 -6.87 -13.77 -19.48
N GLN A 4 -6.32 -14.95 -19.77
CA GLN A 4 -5.60 -15.77 -18.80
C GLN A 4 -4.30 -15.09 -18.34
N GLN A 5 -3.62 -14.38 -19.26
CA GLN A 5 -2.45 -13.57 -18.95
C GLN A 5 -2.82 -12.37 -18.06
N ALA A 6 -3.96 -11.72 -18.33
CA ALA A 6 -4.46 -10.61 -17.50
C ALA A 6 -4.72 -11.04 -16.06
N GLY A 7 -5.28 -12.23 -15.85
CA GLY A 7 -5.47 -12.82 -14.52
C GLY A 7 -4.16 -13.08 -13.78
N ARG A 8 -3.14 -13.66 -14.43
CA ARG A 8 -1.82 -13.89 -13.83
C ARG A 8 -1.12 -12.59 -13.46
N VAL A 9 -1.17 -11.59 -14.35
CA VAL A 9 -0.59 -10.25 -14.10
C VAL A 9 -1.31 -9.57 -12.93
N ALA A 10 -2.62 -9.73 -12.79
CA ALA A 10 -3.38 -9.20 -11.66
C ALA A 10 -2.91 -9.80 -10.32
N VAL A 11 -2.70 -11.11 -10.25
CA VAL A 11 -2.19 -11.78 -9.05
C VAL A 11 -0.76 -11.31 -8.73
N LEU A 12 0.12 -11.24 -9.74
CA LEU A 12 1.48 -10.76 -9.55
C LEU A 12 1.52 -9.33 -9.00
N LYS A 13 0.71 -8.42 -9.55
CA LYS A 13 0.59 -7.04 -9.05
C LYS A 13 0.14 -6.99 -7.58
N ARG A 14 -0.77 -7.89 -7.16
CA ARG A 14 -1.23 -7.96 -5.77
C ARG A 14 -0.14 -8.47 -4.83
N ILE A 15 0.61 -9.51 -5.23
CA ILE A 15 1.72 -10.04 -4.43
C ILE A 15 2.81 -8.98 -4.27
N LEU A 16 3.23 -8.34 -5.38
CA LEU A 16 4.20 -7.25 -5.34
C LEU A 16 3.71 -6.08 -4.47
N GLY A 17 2.43 -5.73 -4.57
CA GLY A 17 1.81 -4.73 -3.72
C GLY A 17 1.98 -5.04 -2.23
N TRP A 18 1.68 -6.27 -1.80
CA TRP A 18 1.85 -6.71 -0.42
C TRP A 18 3.31 -6.74 0.04
N VAL A 19 4.21 -7.24 -0.82
CA VAL A 19 5.66 -7.31 -0.54
C VAL A 19 6.27 -5.93 -0.36
N VAL A 20 5.78 -4.90 -1.06
CA VAL A 20 6.20 -3.51 -0.87
C VAL A 20 5.49 -2.85 0.32
N PHE A 21 4.18 -3.07 0.43
CA PHE A 21 3.33 -2.41 1.43
C PHE A 21 3.70 -2.79 2.86
N ILE A 22 3.82 -4.07 3.18
CA ILE A 22 4.04 -4.53 4.56
C ILE A 22 5.35 -3.96 5.13
N PRO A 23 6.52 -4.12 4.47
CA PRO A 23 7.76 -3.57 5.00
C PRO A 23 7.73 -2.03 5.07
N ALA A 24 7.12 -1.36 4.09
CA ALA A 24 7.02 0.09 4.08
C ALA A 24 6.18 0.63 5.25
N VAL A 25 5.04 0.00 5.55
CA VAL A 25 4.18 0.38 6.68
C VAL A 25 4.89 0.16 8.00
N ILE A 26 5.48 -1.01 8.19
CA ILE A 26 6.22 -1.34 9.41
C ILE A 26 7.37 -0.36 9.62
N SER A 27 8.14 -0.08 8.56
CA SER A 27 9.25 0.87 8.62
C SER A 27 8.76 2.28 8.94
N THR A 28 7.67 2.74 8.32
CA THR A 28 7.09 4.08 8.58
C THR A 28 6.60 4.21 10.02
N LEU A 29 5.93 3.19 10.56
CA LEU A 29 5.48 3.18 11.95
C LEU A 29 6.67 3.24 12.92
N ILE A 30 7.70 2.42 12.68
CA ILE A 30 8.90 2.41 13.52
C ILE A 30 9.65 3.74 13.42
N SER A 31 9.74 4.34 12.24
CA SER A 31 10.29 5.69 12.04
C SER A 31 9.58 6.73 12.89
N VAL A 32 8.25 6.70 12.94
CA VAL A 32 7.43 7.58 13.78
C VAL A 32 7.67 7.32 15.28
N LEU A 33 7.70 6.06 15.70
CA LEU A 33 7.98 5.72 17.10
C LEU A 33 9.37 6.19 17.52
N LYS A 34 10.39 5.99 16.67
CA LYS A 34 11.75 6.48 16.94
C LYS A 34 11.81 8.01 16.99
N PHE A 35 11.04 8.71 16.17
CA PHE A 35 10.93 10.17 16.23
C PHE A 35 10.35 10.64 17.57
N MET A 36 9.26 10.01 18.02
CA MET A 36 8.66 10.34 19.31
C MET A 36 9.62 10.07 20.48
N TYR A 37 10.44 9.02 20.38
CA TYR A 37 11.47 8.72 21.37
C TYR A 37 12.56 9.80 21.41
N GLU A 38 13.10 10.23 20.26
CA GLU A 38 14.22 11.19 20.22
C GLU A 38 13.81 12.64 20.42
N HIS A 39 12.65 13.07 19.91
CA HIS A 39 12.18 14.46 19.99
C HIS A 39 11.40 14.79 21.27
N SER A 40 11.42 13.86 22.22
CA SER A 40 10.88 14.01 23.56
C SER A 40 11.87 14.79 24.45
N GLU A 41 12.34 15.95 23.98
CA GLU A 41 13.16 16.84 24.81
C GLU A 41 12.33 17.43 25.95
N LYS A 42 12.94 17.45 27.13
CA LYS A 42 12.37 17.80 28.44
C LYS A 42 11.82 19.22 28.47
N LYS A 43 10.63 19.45 27.92
CA LYS A 43 9.80 20.60 28.28
C LYS A 43 9.26 20.35 29.70
N PRO A 44 9.60 21.18 30.70
CA PRO A 44 9.09 21.00 32.06
C PRO A 44 7.58 21.23 32.09
N GLY A 45 6.80 20.25 32.57
CA GLY A 45 5.34 20.34 32.65
C GLY A 45 4.63 18.98 32.55
N ILE A 46 3.31 19.00 32.34
CA ILE A 46 2.46 17.79 32.12
C ILE A 46 3.00 16.91 30.97
N ASP A 47 3.67 17.53 30.01
CA ASP A 47 4.28 16.86 28.85
C ASP A 47 5.41 15.90 29.27
N ALA A 48 6.12 16.15 30.37
CA ALA A 48 7.19 15.26 30.85
C ALA A 48 6.67 13.87 31.25
N VAL A 49 5.48 13.80 31.86
CA VAL A 49 4.87 12.53 32.25
C VAL A 49 4.41 11.76 31.01
N MET A 50 3.78 12.44 30.06
CA MET A 50 3.35 11.82 28.79
C MET A 50 4.54 11.31 27.99
N MET A 51 5.67 12.03 28.02
CA MET A 51 6.94 11.66 27.40
C MET A 51 7.57 10.41 28.03
N ASP A 52 7.55 10.28 29.36
CA ASP A 52 8.01 9.07 30.06
C ASP A 52 7.12 7.86 29.71
N PHE A 53 5.80 8.04 29.64
CA PHE A 53 4.89 6.98 29.18
C PHE A 53 5.18 6.55 27.74
N ALA A 54 5.44 7.49 26.83
CA ALA A 54 5.78 7.18 25.44
C ALA A 54 7.07 6.35 25.34
N HIS A 55 8.11 6.71 26.09
CA HIS A 55 9.36 5.94 26.16
C HIS A 55 9.13 4.51 26.61
N VAL A 56 8.44 4.31 27.74
CA VAL A 56 8.16 2.98 28.29
C VAL A 56 7.33 2.14 27.31
N MET A 57 6.32 2.74 26.67
CA MET A 57 5.53 2.03 25.67
C MET A 57 6.36 1.60 24.45
N ILE A 58 7.24 2.46 23.96
CA ILE A 58 8.13 2.16 22.83
C ILE A 58 9.14 1.05 23.21
N GLU A 59 9.71 1.11 24.40
CA GLU A 59 10.60 0.06 24.92
C GLU A 59 9.87 -1.28 25.07
N MET A 60 8.67 -1.28 25.65
CA MET A 60 7.83 -2.48 25.77
C MET A 60 7.48 -3.06 24.41
N MET A 61 7.13 -2.21 23.43
CA MET A 61 6.87 -2.66 22.07
C MET A 61 8.11 -3.28 21.43
N ARG A 62 9.28 -2.64 21.55
CA ARG A 62 10.54 -3.16 21.02
C ARG A 62 10.92 -4.51 21.66
N PHE A 63 10.79 -4.61 22.98
CA PHE A 63 11.07 -5.82 23.72
C PHE A 63 10.15 -6.97 23.30
N ASN A 64 8.86 -6.70 23.10
CA ASN A 64 7.87 -7.68 22.68
C ASN A 64 7.91 -8.02 21.17
N THR A 65 8.65 -7.26 20.35
CA THR A 65 8.72 -7.46 18.89
C THR A 65 10.14 -7.70 18.36
N PRO A 66 10.87 -8.72 18.86
CA PRO A 66 12.25 -8.98 18.43
C PRO A 66 12.36 -9.33 16.94
N PHE A 67 11.29 -9.86 16.33
CA PHE A 67 11.23 -10.13 14.89
C PHE A 67 11.24 -8.85 14.02
N LEU A 68 10.93 -7.68 14.61
CA LEU A 68 11.00 -6.37 13.94
C LEU A 68 12.34 -5.67 14.12
N ASN A 69 13.32 -6.28 14.78
CA ASN A 69 14.63 -5.66 15.05
C ASN A 69 15.30 -5.12 13.79
N PHE A 70 15.19 -5.82 12.65
CA PHE A 70 15.68 -5.32 11.37
C PHE A 70 15.15 -3.91 11.05
N PHE A 71 13.85 -3.67 11.28
CA PHE A 71 13.24 -2.38 11.06
C PHE A 71 13.62 -1.37 12.14
N TRP A 72 13.73 -1.77 13.41
CA TRP A 72 14.19 -0.86 14.49
C TRP A 72 15.56 -0.24 14.18
N TYR A 73 16.49 -1.03 13.62
CA TYR A 73 17.82 -0.56 13.26
C TYR A 73 17.88 0.19 11.91
N ASN A 74 17.15 -0.28 10.89
CA ASN A 74 17.27 0.27 9.52
C ASN A 74 16.24 1.35 9.17
N SER A 75 15.16 1.51 9.95
CA SER A 75 14.14 2.50 9.61
C SER A 75 14.67 3.94 9.82
N PRO A 76 14.54 4.80 8.80
CA PRO A 76 15.04 6.17 8.82
C PRO A 76 14.28 7.01 9.85
N LEU A 77 14.99 7.76 10.66
CA LEU A 77 14.39 8.75 11.56
C LEU A 77 13.86 9.91 10.73
N PRO A 78 12.60 10.35 10.85
CA PRO A 78 12.13 11.55 10.15
C PRO A 78 12.76 12.79 10.79
N ASP A 79 13.34 13.66 9.98
CA ASP A 79 13.81 14.99 10.40
C ASP A 79 12.94 16.03 9.69
N PHE A 80 12.22 16.82 10.49
CA PHE A 80 11.35 17.89 10.02
C PHE A 80 12.00 19.28 10.08
N LYS A 81 13.20 19.40 10.68
CA LYS A 81 13.85 20.68 10.98
C LYS A 81 15.08 20.95 10.11
N HIS A 82 15.95 19.97 9.83
CA HIS A 82 17.29 20.25 9.28
C HIS A 82 17.68 19.56 7.95
N GLY A 83 16.74 18.93 7.25
CA GLY A 83 17.01 18.48 5.88
C GLY A 83 15.90 17.59 5.36
N MET A 84 15.75 17.55 4.04
CA MET A 84 14.82 16.62 3.41
C MET A 84 15.31 15.20 3.69
N ASN A 85 14.68 14.53 4.66
CA ASN A 85 15.00 13.16 5.03
C ASN A 85 14.51 12.19 3.95
N ILE A 86 15.26 12.15 2.84
CA ILE A 86 14.86 11.45 1.61
C ILE A 86 14.52 9.98 1.90
N GLY A 87 15.26 9.33 2.81
CA GLY A 87 15.01 7.95 3.21
C GLY A 87 13.61 7.75 3.79
N PHE A 88 13.20 8.61 4.73
CA PHE A 88 11.86 8.57 5.31
C PHE A 88 10.77 8.82 4.26
N TRP A 89 10.94 9.82 3.40
CA TRP A 89 9.95 10.12 2.36
C TRP A 89 9.81 9.01 1.33
N ILE A 90 10.90 8.32 0.97
CA ILE A 90 10.85 7.15 0.09
C ILE A 90 10.02 6.03 0.71
N ILE A 91 10.30 5.62 1.95
CA ILE A 91 9.54 4.55 2.59
C ILE A 91 8.07 4.94 2.78
N TYR A 92 7.81 6.21 3.08
CA TYR A 92 6.48 6.74 3.24
C TYR A 92 5.69 6.65 1.93
N ILE A 93 6.26 7.11 0.81
CA ILE A 93 5.63 7.01 -0.51
C ILE A 93 5.43 5.54 -0.92
N LEU A 94 6.39 4.65 -0.59
CA LEU A 94 6.29 3.22 -0.89
C LEU A 94 5.05 2.55 -0.26
N VAL A 95 4.57 3.03 0.89
CA VAL A 95 3.30 2.59 1.47
C VAL A 95 2.15 2.78 0.47
N PHE A 96 2.02 3.98 -0.08
CA PHE A 96 0.94 4.33 -1.00
C PHE A 96 1.13 3.68 -2.38
N VAL A 97 2.37 3.53 -2.83
CA VAL A 97 2.70 2.77 -4.05
C VAL A 97 2.28 1.30 -3.91
N GLY A 98 2.59 0.65 -2.78
CA GLY A 98 2.16 -0.72 -2.48
C GLY A 98 0.64 -0.86 -2.45
N MET A 99 -0.06 0.09 -1.82
CA MET A 99 -1.51 0.14 -1.78
C MET A 99 -2.13 0.35 -3.18
N ALA A 100 -1.56 1.25 -3.99
CA ALA A 100 -2.00 1.50 -5.36
C ALA A 100 -1.77 0.28 -6.27
N LEU A 101 -0.66 -0.43 -6.10
CA LEU A 101 -0.37 -1.70 -6.78
C LEU A 101 -1.42 -2.77 -6.47
N GLN A 102 -1.73 -2.96 -5.18
CA GLN A 102 -2.75 -3.90 -4.74
C GLN A 102 -4.12 -3.55 -5.33
N ALA A 103 -4.51 -2.27 -5.26
CA ALA A 103 -5.78 -1.82 -5.80
C ALA A 103 -5.84 -2.05 -7.32
N SER A 104 -4.78 -1.71 -8.06
CA SER A 104 -4.69 -1.92 -9.52
C SER A 104 -4.83 -3.40 -9.87
N GLY A 105 -4.11 -4.28 -9.16
CA GLY A 105 -4.23 -5.72 -9.31
C GLY A 105 -5.64 -6.25 -8.99
N ALA A 106 -6.32 -5.73 -7.96
CA ALA A 106 -7.68 -6.14 -7.61
C ALA A 106 -8.72 -5.76 -8.68
N ARG A 107 -8.62 -4.58 -9.29
CA ARG A 107 -9.49 -4.19 -10.41
C ARG A 107 -9.22 -5.02 -11.66
N MET A 108 -7.95 -5.21 -12.00
CA MET A 108 -7.55 -6.06 -13.13
C MET A 108 -8.02 -7.50 -12.93
N GLY A 109 -8.01 -8.02 -11.70
CA GLY A 109 -8.53 -9.35 -11.38
C GLY A 109 -10.05 -9.48 -11.52
N ARG A 110 -10.81 -8.44 -11.16
CA ARG A 110 -12.28 -8.40 -11.38
C ARG A 110 -12.63 -8.32 -12.86
N GLN A 111 -11.92 -7.48 -13.61
CA GLN A 111 -12.12 -7.33 -15.04
C GLN A 111 -11.67 -8.55 -15.83
N ALA A 112 -10.60 -9.22 -15.38
CA ALA A 112 -10.36 -10.60 -15.75
C ALA A 112 -11.64 -11.34 -15.38
N LYS A 113 -11.96 -11.74 -14.15
CA LYS A 113 -13.14 -12.62 -13.88
C LYS A 113 -14.39 -12.41 -14.78
N PHE A 114 -14.86 -11.17 -14.91
CA PHE A 114 -15.95 -10.76 -15.81
C PHE A 114 -15.77 -11.14 -17.29
N LEU A 115 -14.59 -10.89 -17.89
CA LEU A 115 -14.34 -11.23 -19.29
C LEU A 115 -14.34 -12.75 -19.56
N ARG A 116 -14.10 -13.59 -18.55
CA ARG A 116 -14.12 -15.06 -18.71
C ARG A 116 -15.53 -15.56 -18.60
N GLU A 117 -16.28 -15.03 -17.64
CA GLU A 117 -17.71 -15.29 -17.52
C GLU A 117 -18.41 -14.90 -18.83
N GLY A 118 -18.13 -13.71 -19.39
CA GLY A 118 -18.68 -13.28 -20.68
C GLY A 118 -18.28 -14.16 -21.88
N VAL A 119 -17.06 -14.70 -21.90
CA VAL A 119 -16.64 -15.66 -22.95
C VAL A 119 -17.32 -17.02 -22.76
N GLU A 120 -17.48 -17.49 -21.52
CA GLU A 120 -18.17 -18.75 -21.21
C GLU A 120 -19.67 -18.65 -21.56
N ASP A 121 -20.33 -17.54 -21.23
CA ASP A 121 -21.74 -17.27 -21.57
C ASP A 121 -21.96 -17.22 -23.09
N GLN A 122 -21.08 -16.54 -23.84
CA GLN A 122 -21.15 -16.51 -25.30
C GLN A 122 -20.93 -17.89 -25.90
N LEU A 123 -20.04 -18.70 -25.33
CA LEU A 123 -19.78 -20.04 -25.82
C LEU A 123 -21.00 -20.97 -25.64
N ILE A 124 -21.75 -20.83 -24.54
CA ILE A 124 -23.02 -21.55 -24.34
C ILE A 124 -24.05 -21.17 -25.40
N LEU A 125 -24.17 -19.87 -25.71
CA LEU A 125 -25.08 -19.37 -26.75
C LEU A 125 -24.67 -19.81 -28.16
N GLU A 126 -23.37 -19.86 -28.45
CA GLU A 126 -22.83 -20.29 -29.74
C GLU A 126 -22.92 -21.82 -29.92
N GLN A 127 -22.75 -22.61 -28.85
CA GLN A 127 -23.02 -24.06 -28.88
C GLN A 127 -24.47 -24.38 -29.20
N ALA A 128 -25.42 -23.53 -28.79
CA ALA A 128 -26.83 -23.68 -29.15
C ALA A 128 -27.11 -23.45 -30.65
N LYS A 129 -26.19 -22.80 -31.39
CA LYS A 129 -26.31 -22.57 -32.84
C LYS A 129 -25.76 -23.74 -33.70
N GLY A 130 -25.20 -24.77 -33.09
CA GLY A 130 -24.74 -25.97 -33.81
C GLY A 130 -23.52 -25.71 -34.71
N ALA A 131 -23.60 -26.09 -35.99
CA ALA A 131 -22.45 -26.12 -36.91
C ALA A 131 -21.89 -24.72 -37.31
N GLU A 132 -22.61 -23.64 -37.03
CA GLU A 132 -22.18 -22.25 -37.29
C GLU A 132 -21.63 -21.53 -36.05
N GLY A 133 -21.56 -22.22 -34.90
CA GLY A 133 -21.12 -21.63 -33.64
C GLY A 133 -19.63 -21.28 -33.65
N LEU A 134 -19.30 -20.07 -33.16
CA LEU A 134 -17.91 -19.63 -33.04
C LEU A 134 -17.12 -20.46 -32.01
N THR A 135 -15.86 -20.76 -32.30
CA THR A 135 -14.99 -21.46 -31.34
C THR A 135 -14.50 -20.52 -30.24
N ARG A 136 -14.11 -21.08 -29.09
CA ARG A 136 -13.59 -20.34 -27.93
C ARG A 136 -12.43 -19.40 -28.30
N GLU A 137 -11.60 -19.82 -29.23
CA GLU A 137 -10.43 -19.08 -29.72
C GLU A 137 -10.85 -17.84 -30.50
N GLN A 138 -11.82 -17.98 -31.42
CA GLN A 138 -12.37 -16.86 -32.21
C GLN A 138 -13.11 -15.82 -31.34
N ILE A 139 -13.83 -16.28 -30.32
CA ILE A 139 -14.48 -15.39 -29.34
C ILE A 139 -13.41 -14.64 -28.53
N SER A 140 -12.35 -15.33 -28.11
CA SER A 140 -11.28 -14.75 -27.30
C SER A 140 -10.44 -13.70 -28.04
N GLU A 141 -10.28 -13.82 -29.36
CA GLU A 141 -9.57 -12.83 -30.19
C GLU A 141 -10.32 -11.50 -30.30
N ARG A 142 -11.65 -11.53 -30.21
CA ARG A 142 -12.47 -10.31 -30.23
C ARG A 142 -12.51 -9.59 -28.88
N VAL A 143 -12.09 -10.25 -27.80
CA VAL A 143 -12.09 -9.68 -26.45
C VAL A 143 -10.83 -8.84 -26.23
N VAL A 144 -10.97 -7.53 -26.40
CA VAL A 144 -9.92 -6.57 -26.08
C VAL A 144 -9.89 -6.33 -24.57
N VAL A 145 -8.80 -6.71 -23.91
CA VAL A 145 -8.59 -6.45 -22.47
C VAL A 145 -8.12 -4.99 -22.26
N PRO A 146 -8.89 -4.15 -21.56
CA PRO A 146 -8.47 -2.78 -21.25
C PRO A 146 -7.22 -2.77 -20.35
N ARG A 147 -6.29 -1.85 -20.62
CA ARG A 147 -5.06 -1.71 -19.82
C ARG A 147 -5.34 -0.92 -18.56
N HIS A 148 -5.09 -1.51 -17.39
CA HIS A 148 -5.07 -0.79 -16.11
C HIS A 148 -3.65 -0.54 -15.62
N THR A 149 -3.32 0.75 -15.42
CA THR A 149 -2.07 1.22 -14.86
C THR A 149 -2.24 1.63 -13.38
N ILE A 150 -1.12 1.71 -12.65
CA ILE A 150 -1.09 2.08 -11.23
C ILE A 150 -1.39 3.57 -11.06
N LEU A 151 -1.03 4.40 -12.04
CA LEU A 151 -1.19 5.85 -12.01
C LEU A 151 -2.65 6.31 -12.05
N VAL A 152 -3.57 5.45 -12.50
CA VAL A 152 -5.03 5.72 -12.47
C VAL A 152 -5.59 5.62 -11.05
N GLN A 153 -4.77 5.21 -10.07
CA GLN A 153 -5.14 5.13 -8.66
C GLN A 153 -5.01 6.47 -7.95
N TYR A 154 -5.75 7.47 -8.45
CA TYR A 154 -5.65 8.85 -7.97
C TYR A 154 -5.84 8.99 -6.46
N PHE A 155 -6.87 8.32 -5.93
CA PHE A 155 -7.18 8.40 -4.50
C PHE A 155 -6.06 7.83 -3.61
N PRO A 156 -5.69 6.53 -3.70
CA PRO A 156 -4.68 5.98 -2.79
C PRO A 156 -3.26 6.49 -3.06
N LEU A 157 -2.94 6.92 -4.29
CA LEU A 157 -1.57 7.32 -4.64
C LEU A 157 -1.28 8.81 -4.39
N TYR A 158 -2.28 9.70 -4.49
CA TYR A 158 -2.07 11.15 -4.39
C TYR A 158 -2.88 11.80 -3.27
N VAL A 159 -4.13 11.38 -3.05
CA VAL A 159 -4.99 11.99 -2.01
C VAL A 159 -4.64 11.48 -0.62
N LEU A 160 -4.57 10.14 -0.44
CA LEU A 160 -4.26 9.54 0.87
C LEU A 160 -2.92 10.01 1.48
N PRO A 161 -1.79 10.11 0.74
CA PRO A 161 -0.56 10.62 1.33
C PRO A 161 -0.74 12.03 1.91
N VAL A 162 -1.36 12.93 1.17
CA VAL A 162 -1.56 14.31 1.65
C VAL A 162 -2.46 14.34 2.90
N VAL A 163 -3.54 13.58 2.90
CA VAL A 163 -4.44 13.46 4.07
C VAL A 163 -3.67 12.93 5.28
N ILE A 164 -2.84 11.91 5.11
CA ILE A 164 -2.05 11.35 6.22
C ILE A 164 -1.00 12.34 6.73
N ILE A 165 -0.37 13.14 5.87
CA ILE A 165 0.54 14.22 6.30
C ILE A 165 -0.21 15.24 7.16
N VAL A 166 -1.38 15.69 6.71
CA VAL A 166 -2.20 16.66 7.46
C VAL A 166 -2.64 16.10 8.81
N LEU A 167 -3.14 14.87 8.85
CA LEU A 167 -3.51 14.20 10.09
C LEU A 167 -2.31 14.01 11.03
N GLY A 168 -1.16 13.62 10.47
CA GLY A 168 0.09 13.48 11.22
C GLY A 168 0.52 14.81 11.84
N TYR A 169 0.46 15.91 11.09
CA TYR A 169 0.77 17.24 11.58
C TYR A 169 -0.11 17.63 12.79
N PHE A 170 -1.43 17.46 12.68
CA PHE A 170 -2.34 17.72 13.80
C PHE A 170 -2.06 16.83 15.01
N PHE A 171 -1.78 15.54 14.77
CA PHE A 171 -1.46 14.59 15.84
C PHE A 171 -0.18 14.97 16.60
N PHE A 172 0.91 15.29 15.88
CA PHE A 172 2.17 15.70 16.52
C PHE A 172 2.08 17.08 17.17
N SER A 173 1.31 18.01 16.60
CA SER A 173 1.05 19.32 17.22
C SER A 173 0.26 19.18 18.52
N LEU A 174 -0.76 18.32 18.57
CA LEU A 174 -1.54 18.04 19.79
C LEU A 174 -0.69 17.43 20.90
N LEU A 175 0.30 16.61 20.53
CA LEU A 175 1.24 15.97 21.45
C LEU A 175 2.45 16.85 21.82
N GLY A 176 2.56 18.06 21.28
CA GLY A 176 3.63 19.01 21.62
C GLY A 176 5.01 18.73 21.00
N PHE A 177 5.07 17.82 20.01
CA PHE A 177 6.30 17.46 19.27
C PHE A 177 6.66 18.45 18.15
N LEU A 178 5.69 19.26 17.70
CA LEU A 178 5.84 20.37 16.74
C LEU A 178 5.54 21.69 17.44
#